data_AF-A0A5K0UZZ4-F1
#
_entry.id   AF-A0A5K0UZZ4-F1
#
_cell.length_a   1.000
_cell.length_b   1.000
_cell.length_c   1.000
_cell.angle_alpha   90.00
_cell.angle_beta   90.00
_cell.angle_gamma   90.00
#
_symmetry.space_group_name_H-M   'P 1'
#
loop_
_entity.id
_entity.type
_entity.pdbx_description
1 polymer ?
#
loop_
_entity_poly.entity_id
_entity_poly.type
_entity_poly.pdbx_seq_one_letter_code
_entity_poly.pdbx_strand_id
1 'polypeptide(L)' 'FAAALKDVNLWVMNVVPVNSADTLPIIYERGLFGIYHDWCESFNTYPRSYDLLHADHLFSKLK' A
#
# COMPACT_ATOMS: atom_id res chain seq x y z
N PHE A 1 -4.57 -5.28 -10.49
CA PHE A 1 -5.28 -5.49 -9.21
C PHE A 1 -6.24 -4.34 -8.92
N ALA A 2 -5.77 -3.10 -8.69
CA ALA A 2 -6.63 -1.94 -8.41
C ALA A 2 -7.79 -1.71 -9.41
N ALA A 3 -7.53 -1.85 -10.72
CA ALA A 3 -8.56 -1.69 -11.76
C ALA A 3 -9.73 -2.69 -11.65
N ALA A 4 -9.52 -3.87 -11.04
CA ALA A 4 -10.56 -4.88 -10.87
C ALA A 4 -11.46 -4.63 -9.64
N LEU A 5 -11.07 -3.69 -8.76
CA LEU A 5 -11.81 -3.35 -7.54
C LEU A 5 -12.60 -2.04 -7.69
N LYS A 6 -12.73 -1.52 -8.90
CA LYS A 6 -13.41 -0.24 -9.20
C LYS A 6 -14.86 -0.21 -8.72
N ASP A 7 -15.56 -1.34 -8.80
CA ASP A 7 -16.99 -1.44 -8.46
C ASP A 7 -17.25 -1.71 -6.97
N VAL A 8 -16.19 -1.78 -6.15
CA VAL A 8 -16.26 -1.98 -4.70
C VAL A 8 -15.96 -0.65 -4.01
N ASN A 9 -16.72 -0.31 -2.96
CA ASN A 9 -16.51 0.89 -2.16
C ASN A 9 -15.25 0.78 -1.26
N LEU A 10 -14.08 0.70 -1.89
CA LEU A 10 -12.77 0.64 -1.24
C LEU A 10 -11.85 1.67 -1.87
N TRP A 11 -10.97 2.23 -1.05
CA TRP A 11 -9.92 3.12 -1.54
C TRP A 11 -8.64 2.33 -1.76
N VAL A 12 -8.05 2.45 -2.96
CA VAL A 12 -6.84 1.73 -3.34
C VAL A 12 -5.77 2.71 -3.78
N MET A 13 -4.66 2.78 -3.05
CA MET A 13 -3.47 3.55 -3.41
C MET A 13 -2.44 2.63 -4.05
N ASN A 14 -1.96 2.98 -5.25
CA ASN A 14 -0.85 2.24 -5.87
C ASN A 14 0.48 2.79 -5.36
N VAL A 15 1.37 1.89 -4.93
CA VAL A 15 2.70 2.27 -4.44
C VAL A 15 3.75 1.71 -5.38
N VAL A 16 4.62 2.57 -5.90
CA VAL A 16 5.79 2.19 -6.70
C VAL A 16 7.03 2.28 -5.82
N PRO A 17 7.74 1.17 -5.54
CA PRO A 17 8.96 1.20 -4.76
C PRO A 17 10.03 2.08 -5.41
N VAL A 18 10.74 2.87 -4.60
CA VAL A 18 11.82 3.77 -5.07
C VAL A 18 12.99 3.05 -5.73
N ASN A 19 13.16 1.76 -5.44
CA ASN A 19 14.19 0.89 -6.00
C ASN A 19 13.72 0.08 -7.23
N SER A 20 12.48 0.30 -7.69
CA SER A 20 11.88 -0.43 -8.82
C SER A 20 11.81 0.42 -10.09
N ALA A 21 11.45 -0.21 -11.20
CA ALA A 21 11.28 0.49 -12.47
C ALA A 21 10.16 1.54 -12.37
N ASP A 22 10.34 2.68 -13.04
CA ASP A 22 9.39 3.77 -12.99
C ASP A 22 8.09 3.44 -13.76
N THR A 23 7.11 2.90 -13.05
CA THR A 23 5.78 2.58 -13.59
C THR A 23 4.71 3.60 -13.20
N LEU A 24 5.05 4.65 -12.44
CA LEU A 24 4.06 5.61 -11.96
C LEU A 24 3.38 6.40 -13.09
N PRO A 25 4.09 6.84 -14.16
CA PRO A 25 3.44 7.49 -15.31
C PRO A 25 2.35 6.62 -15.94
N ILE A 26 2.64 5.32 -16.10
CA ILE A 26 1.74 4.34 -16.68
C ILE A 26 0.48 4.11 -15.79
N ILE A 27 0.60 4.30 -14.48
CA ILE A 27 -0.54 4.22 -13.53
C ILE A 27 -1.46 5.44 -13.73
N TYR A 28 -0.89 6.64 -13.87
CA TYR A 28 -1.65 7.86 -14.13
C TYR A 28 -2.33 7.85 -15.50
N GLU A 29 -1.67 7.33 -16.55
CA GLU A 29 -2.27 7.16 -17.88
C GLU A 29 -3.52 6.27 -17.86
N ARG A 30 -3.61 5.35 -16.89
CA ARG A 30 -4.77 4.48 -16.68
C ARG A 30 -5.85 5.09 -15.79
N GLY A 31 -5.72 6.36 -15.41
CA GLY A 31 -6.68 7.06 -14.55
C GLY A 31 -6.67 6.58 -13.09
N LEU A 32 -5.59 5.90 -12.68
CA LEU A 32 -5.37 5.49 -11.30
C LEU A 32 -4.41 6.46 -10.62
N PHE A 33 -4.49 6.57 -9.30
CA PHE A 33 -3.57 7.36 -8.51
C PHE A 33 -2.55 6.46 -7.80
N GLY A 34 -1.36 7.01 -7.58
CA GLY A 34 -0.28 6.32 -6.88
C GLY A 34 0.81 7.27 -6.41
N ILE A 35 1.81 6.71 -5.73
CA ILE A 35 2.95 7.45 -5.16
C ILE A 35 4.22 6.59 -5.20
N TYR A 36 5.37 7.24 -5.29
CA TYR A 36 6.65 6.58 -4.98
C TYR A 36 6.82 6.50 -3.46
N HIS A 37 7.09 5.30 -2.95
CA HIS A 37 7.33 5.14 -1.52
C HIS A 37 8.27 3.98 -1.26
N ASP A 38 9.16 4.16 -0.28
CA ASP A 38 9.94 3.07 0.28
C ASP A 38 9.08 2.36 1.33
N TRP A 39 8.87 1.06 1.16
CA TRP A 39 8.11 0.24 2.11
C TRP A 39 8.82 0.15 3.47
N CYS A 40 10.12 0.44 3.54
CA CYS A 40 10.87 0.50 4.78
C CYS A 40 10.67 1.81 5.55
N GLU A 41 10.06 2.83 4.95
CA GLU A 41 9.83 4.14 5.55
C GLU A 41 8.35 4.33 5.89
N SER A 42 8.03 5.07 6.94
CA SER A 42 6.64 5.36 7.27
C SER A 42 6.09 6.52 6.43
N PHE A 43 4.82 6.46 6.02
CA PHE A 43 4.14 7.63 5.43
C PHE A 43 4.01 8.77 6.45
N ASN A 44 4.54 9.95 6.13
CA ASN A 44 4.52 11.13 7.00
C ASN A 44 3.13 11.69 7.33
N THR A 45 2.08 11.31 6.58
CA THR A 45 0.72 11.89 6.69
C THR A 45 -0.34 10.91 7.20
N TYR A 46 0.00 9.65 7.45
CA TYR A 46 -0.94 8.72 8.08
C TYR A 46 -0.78 8.79 9.60
N PRO A 47 -1.87 8.97 10.40
CA PRO A 47 -1.78 8.71 11.82
C PRO A 47 -1.31 7.26 11.96
N ARG A 48 -0.27 7.02 12.76
CA ARG A 48 0.36 5.72 13.01
C ARG A 48 -0.65 4.72 13.58
N SER A 49 -1.54 4.23 12.75
CA SER A 49 -2.31 3.03 12.96
C SER A 49 -1.44 1.92 12.39
N TYR A 50 -0.64 1.32 13.28
CA TYR A 50 0.26 0.21 13.02
C TYR A 50 -0.24 -0.74 11.91
N ASP A 51 0.59 -0.94 10.89
CA ASP A 51 0.46 -2.10 10.00
C ASP A 51 0.71 -3.35 10.84
N LEU A 52 -0.37 -4.06 11.20
CA LEU A 52 -0.30 -5.40 11.76
C LEU A 52 0.05 -6.41 10.66
N LEU A 53 1.18 -6.20 10.00
CA LEU A 53 1.72 -7.09 8.98
C LEU A 53 2.77 -8.02 9.59
N HIS A 54 2.46 -8.62 10.74
CA HIS A 54 3.07 -9.84 11.32
C HIS A 54 2.43 -10.22 12.66
N ALA A 55 1.10 -10.40 12.71
CA ALA A 55 0.42 -10.86 13.94
C ALA A 55 0.25 -12.38 14.02
N ASP A 56 0.92 -13.17 13.16
CA ASP A 56 0.70 -14.62 13.06
C ASP A 56 1.07 -15.40 14.35
N HIS A 57 1.77 -14.77 15.29
CA HIS A 57 2.13 -15.38 16.58
C HIS A 57 1.93 -14.49 17.81
N LEU A 58 1.26 -13.35 17.71
CA LEU A 58 1.15 -12.42 18.85
C LEU A 58 0.36 -13.01 20.03
N PHE A 59 -0.54 -13.97 19.76
CA PHE A 59 -1.33 -14.67 20.77
C PHE A 59 -0.94 -16.13 21.00
N SER A 60 0.13 -16.63 20.38
CA SER A 60 0.53 -18.05 20.52
C SER A 60 0.99 -18.43 21.93
N LYS A 61 1.29 -17.44 22.78
CA LYS A 61 1.72 -17.61 24.17
C LYS A 61 0.67 -17.24 25.22
N LEU A 62 -0.56 -16.88 24.85
CA LEU A 62 -1.64 -16.78 25.84
C LEU A 62 -2.14 -18.19 26.15
N LYS A 63 -1.47 -18.83 27.11
CA LYS A 63 -1.97 -19.98 27.85
C LYS A 63 -1.74 -19.75 29.34
#